data_AF-A0A6P8S5L4-F1
#
_entry.id   AF-A0A6P8S5L4-F1
#
_cell.length_a   1.000
_cell.length_b   1.000
_cell.length_c   1.000
_cell.angle_alpha   90.00
_cell.angle_beta   90.00
_cell.angle_gamma   90.00
#
_symmetry.space_group_name_H-M   'P 1'
#
loop_
_entity.id
_entity.type
_entity.pdbx_description
1 polymer ?
#
loop_
_entity_poly.entity_id
_entity_poly.type
_entity_poly.pdbx_seq_one_letter_code
_entity_poly.pdbx_strand_id
1 'polypeptide(L)'
;MAASKVIQDMPPSGGYGPIDYRRNLPKRGLSGYSMFATGIGVLIFGFWRIFTWNRERRLLRRLRMNLEEEAIIMKDVPGWKVGESVFHTDRWVNPSLNELYNLRPQEELFHERYGFQWYV
;
A
#
# COMPACT_ATOMS: atom_id res chain seq x y z
N MET A 1 33.58 -79.30 -38.75
CA MET A 1 33.38 -78.76 -37.38
C MET A 1 32.46 -77.55 -37.51
N ALA A 2 31.27 -77.58 -36.90
CA ALA A 2 30.35 -76.44 -36.94
C ALA A 2 30.85 -75.38 -35.96
N ALA A 3 31.17 -74.18 -36.46
CA ALA A 3 31.62 -73.07 -35.62
C ALA A 3 30.47 -72.61 -34.71
N SER A 4 30.74 -72.45 -33.41
CA SER A 4 29.77 -71.89 -32.47
C SER A 4 29.47 -70.44 -32.85
N LYS A 5 28.19 -70.12 -33.08
CA LYS A 5 27.75 -68.78 -33.44
C LYS A 5 27.85 -67.88 -32.21
N VAL A 6 28.96 -67.18 -32.07
CA VAL A 6 29.14 -66.15 -31.03
C VAL A 6 28.28 -64.95 -31.43
N ILE A 7 27.28 -64.62 -30.60
CA ILE A 7 26.48 -63.40 -30.78
C ILE A 7 27.24 -62.28 -30.10
N GLN A 8 27.81 -61.41 -30.92
CA GLN A 8 28.49 -60.21 -30.47
C GLN A 8 27.48 -59.06 -30.38
N ASP A 9 27.45 -58.35 -29.26
CA ASP A 9 26.61 -57.16 -29.12
C ASP A 9 27.09 -56.08 -30.09
N MET A 10 26.22 -55.75 -31.04
CA MET A 10 26.46 -54.76 -32.08
C MET A 10 25.36 -53.70 -32.02
N PRO A 11 25.67 -52.45 -32.43
CA PRO A 11 24.62 -51.45 -32.60
C PRO A 11 23.56 -51.97 -33.59
N PRO A 12 22.30 -51.55 -33.46
CA PRO A 12 21.24 -51.94 -34.38
C PRO A 12 21.64 -51.55 -35.82
N SER A 13 21.20 -52.32 -36.82
CA SER A 13 21.57 -52.09 -38.23
C SER A 13 21.19 -50.69 -38.76
N GLY A 14 20.24 -50.00 -38.12
CA GLY A 14 19.84 -48.62 -38.42
C GLY A 14 20.53 -47.54 -37.57
N GLY A 15 21.47 -47.90 -36.69
CA GLY A 15 22.15 -46.98 -35.78
C GLY A 15 21.29 -46.53 -34.58
N TYR A 16 21.90 -45.76 -33.69
CA TYR A 16 21.18 -45.13 -32.57
C TYR A 16 20.44 -43.86 -33.04
N GLY A 17 19.33 -43.55 -32.37
CA GLY A 17 18.62 -42.30 -32.60
C GLY A 17 19.51 -41.08 -32.32
N PRO A 18 19.16 -39.90 -32.87
CA PRO A 18 19.94 -38.68 -32.64
C PRO A 18 19.95 -38.32 -31.15
N ILE A 19 21.15 -38.14 -30.61
CA ILE A 19 21.36 -37.71 -29.24
C ILE A 19 21.53 -36.19 -29.23
N ASP A 20 20.63 -35.49 -28.55
CA ASP A 20 20.74 -34.05 -28.37
C ASP A 20 21.85 -33.71 -27.38
N TYR A 21 23.05 -33.49 -27.92
CA TYR A 21 24.26 -33.15 -27.15
C TYR A 21 24.33 -31.65 -26.78
N ARG A 22 23.44 -30.81 -27.32
CA ARG A 22 23.45 -29.35 -27.10
C ARG A 22 22.63 -28.98 -25.86
N ARG A 23 23.09 -27.94 -25.15
CA ARG A 23 22.37 -27.38 -24.01
C ARG A 23 21.13 -26.63 -24.49
N ASN A 24 19.94 -27.16 -24.17
CA ASN A 24 18.65 -26.50 -24.43
C ASN A 24 18.18 -25.76 -23.18
N LEU A 25 18.56 -24.48 -23.05
CA LEU A 25 18.12 -23.62 -21.94
C LEU A 25 17.01 -22.65 -22.38
N PRO A 26 15.74 -22.89 -21.98
CA PRO A 26 14.66 -21.98 -22.32
C PRO A 26 14.82 -20.66 -21.56
N LYS A 27 14.65 -19.52 -22.26
CA LYS A 27 14.53 -18.22 -21.61
C LYS A 27 13.21 -18.20 -20.85
N ARG A 28 13.27 -18.27 -19.53
CA ARG A 28 12.11 -18.27 -18.62
C ARG A 28 12.15 -17.02 -17.75
N GLY A 29 10.98 -16.46 -17.44
CA GLY A 29 10.82 -15.34 -16.52
C GLY A 29 10.55 -13.99 -17.19
N LEU A 30 10.30 -12.99 -16.34
CA LEU A 30 10.06 -11.61 -16.73
C LEU A 30 11.37 -10.92 -17.11
N SER A 31 11.30 -9.95 -18.03
CA SER A 31 12.43 -9.07 -18.34
C SER A 31 12.82 -8.25 -17.11
N GLY A 32 14.09 -7.83 -17.01
CA GLY A 32 14.58 -6.99 -15.91
C GLY A 32 13.76 -5.72 -15.75
N TYR A 33 13.39 -5.06 -16.86
CA TYR A 33 12.53 -3.87 -16.82
C TYR A 33 11.15 -4.14 -16.23
N SER A 34 10.53 -5.27 -16.58
CA SER A 34 9.23 -5.65 -16.00
C SER A 34 9.31 -5.95 -14.51
N MET A 35 10.43 -6.51 -14.03
CA MET A 35 10.65 -6.72 -12.60
C MET A 35 10.74 -5.38 -11.86
N PHE A 36 11.53 -4.43 -12.37
CA PHE A 36 11.64 -3.10 -11.78
C PHE A 36 10.32 -2.32 -11.82
N ALA A 37 9.59 -2.36 -12.93
CA ALA A 37 8.30 -1.69 -13.05
C ALA A 37 7.30 -2.23 -12.01
N THR A 38 7.26 -3.55 -11.83
CA THR A 38 6.40 -4.18 -10.82
C THR A 38 6.82 -3.79 -9.40
N GLY A 39 8.13 -3.85 -9.10
CA GLY A 39 8.65 -3.46 -7.79
C GLY A 39 8.35 -1.99 -7.45
N ILE A 40 8.62 -1.07 -8.37
CA ILE A 40 8.34 0.35 -8.20
C ILE A 40 6.83 0.59 -8.04
N GLY A 41 6.00 -0.08 -8.82
CA GLY A 41 4.54 0.03 -8.71
C GLY A 41 4.03 -0.37 -7.32
N VAL A 42 4.51 -1.50 -6.78
CA VAL A 42 4.18 -1.95 -5.42
C VAL A 42 4.63 -0.95 -4.37
N LEU A 43 5.85 -0.40 -4.50
CA LEU A 43 6.38 0.59 -3.56
C LEU A 43 5.57 1.89 -3.59
N ILE A 44 5.29 2.45 -4.77
CA ILE A 44 4.50 3.68 -4.91
C ILE A 44 3.12 3.50 -4.29
N PHE A 45 2.46 2.37 -4.56
CA PHE A 45 1.16 2.07 -3.99
C PHE A 45 1.22 1.93 -2.46
N GLY A 46 2.23 1.21 -1.95
CA GLY A 46 2.45 1.04 -0.52
C GLY A 46 2.66 2.37 0.20
N PHE A 47 3.54 3.23 -0.33
CA PHE A 47 3.77 4.56 0.22
C PHE A 47 2.53 5.43 0.17
N TRP A 48 1.83 5.49 -0.96
CA TRP A 48 0.58 6.24 -1.08
C TRP A 48 -0.45 5.82 -0.02
N ARG A 49 -0.62 4.50 0.19
CA ARG A 49 -1.53 3.98 1.20
C ARG A 49 -1.08 4.34 2.63
N ILE A 50 0.21 4.25 2.94
CA ILE A 50 0.74 4.60 4.26
C ILE A 50 0.56 6.10 4.54
N PHE A 51 0.86 6.98 3.57
CA PHE A 51 0.73 8.42 3.76
C PHE A 51 -0.73 8.86 3.95
N THR A 52 -1.64 8.35 3.12
CA THR A 52 -3.09 8.63 3.25
C THR A 52 -3.61 8.17 4.60
N TRP A 53 -3.29 6.93 4.99
CA TRP A 53 -3.66 6.36 6.29
C TRP A 53 -3.09 7.16 7.48
N ASN A 54 -1.83 7.60 7.39
CA ASN A 54 -1.20 8.39 8.45
C ASN A 54 -1.84 9.78 8.60
N ARG A 55 -2.37 10.37 7.52
CA ARG A 55 -3.12 11.63 7.57
C ARG A 55 -4.50 11.42 8.21
N GLU A 56 -5.24 10.41 7.77
CA GLU A 56 -6.55 10.04 8.33
C GLU A 56 -6.45 9.73 9.82
N ARG A 57 -5.47 8.93 10.25
CA ARG A 57 -5.26 8.62 11.67
C ARG A 57 -4.92 9.83 12.53
N ARG A 58 -4.24 10.84 11.97
CA ARG A 58 -3.95 12.08 12.71
C ARG A 58 -5.21 12.94 12.86
N LEU A 59 -5.99 13.04 11.79
CA LEU A 59 -7.26 13.75 11.77
C LEU A 59 -8.26 13.15 12.77
N LEU A 60 -8.49 11.84 12.71
CA LEU A 60 -9.44 11.15 13.61
C LEU A 60 -9.02 11.25 15.08
N ARG A 61 -7.71 11.17 15.36
CA ARG A 61 -7.19 11.39 16.72
C ARG A 61 -7.51 12.79 17.23
N ARG A 62 -7.36 13.83 16.39
CA ARG A 62 -7.71 15.21 16.78
C ARG A 62 -9.20 15.37 17.04
N LEU A 63 -10.06 14.90 16.14
CA LEU A 63 -11.50 14.95 16.35
C LEU A 63 -11.92 14.21 17.63
N ARG A 64 -11.30 13.07 17.92
CA ARG A 64 -11.58 12.33 19.15
C ARG A 64 -11.23 13.14 20.39
N MET A 65 -10.06 13.78 20.41
CA MET A 65 -9.66 14.65 21.53
C MET A 65 -10.61 15.84 21.68
N ASN A 66 -10.98 16.50 20.58
CA ASN A 66 -11.89 17.64 20.62
C ASN A 66 -13.28 17.24 21.14
N LEU A 67 -13.78 16.05 20.77
CA LEU A 67 -15.05 15.52 21.27
C LEU A 67 -14.99 15.23 22.78
N GLU A 68 -13.87 14.68 23.26
CA GLU A 68 -13.65 14.44 24.69
C GLU A 68 -13.58 15.75 25.48
N GLU A 69 -12.88 16.76 24.97
CA GLU A 69 -12.81 18.11 25.56
C GLU A 69 -14.19 18.81 25.53
N GLU A 70 -14.94 18.72 24.43
CA GLU A 70 -16.30 19.23 24.31
C GLU A 70 -17.23 18.61 25.34
N ALA A 71 -17.16 17.28 25.55
CA ALA A 71 -17.97 16.59 26.54
C ALA A 71 -17.72 17.10 27.96
N ILE A 72 -16.47 17.44 28.29
CA ILE A 72 -16.10 17.96 29.60
C ILE A 72 -16.60 19.41 29.75
N ILE A 73 -16.41 20.24 28.73
CA ILE A 73 -16.75 21.67 28.75
C ILE A 73 -18.28 21.87 28.76
N MET A 74 -19.02 21.07 27.98
CA MET A 74 -20.46 21.25 27.75
C MET A 74 -21.34 20.44 28.69
N LYS A 75 -20.77 19.74 29.68
CA LYS A 75 -21.50 18.85 30.61
C LYS A 75 -22.66 19.53 31.35
N ASP A 76 -22.53 20.83 31.65
CA ASP A 76 -23.47 21.59 32.49
C ASP A 76 -24.52 22.36 31.66
N VAL A 77 -24.43 22.32 30.33
CA VAL A 77 -25.32 23.09 29.43
C VAL A 77 -26.57 22.27 29.10
N PRO A 78 -27.78 22.72 29.48
CA PRO A 78 -29.00 21.96 29.24
C PRO A 78 -29.32 21.88 27.74
N GLY A 79 -29.62 20.67 27.26
CA GLY A 79 -30.01 20.43 25.87
C GLY A 79 -28.84 20.32 24.87
N TRP A 80 -27.59 20.44 25.33
CA TRP A 80 -26.42 20.24 24.47
C TRP A 80 -26.18 18.74 24.21
N LYS A 81 -25.99 18.37 22.95
CA LYS A 81 -25.63 17.01 22.54
C LYS A 81 -24.22 17.01 21.96
N VAL A 82 -23.30 16.38 22.68
CA VAL A 82 -21.89 16.30 22.28
C VAL A 82 -21.74 15.54 20.97
N GLY A 83 -21.02 16.11 20.01
CA GLY A 83 -20.72 15.46 18.73
C GLY A 83 -21.92 15.30 17.80
N GLU A 84 -23.02 16.02 18.02
CA GLU A 84 -24.14 16.08 17.07
C GLU A 84 -23.67 16.75 15.76
N SER A 85 -23.90 16.09 14.63
CA SER A 85 -23.55 16.64 13.32
C SER A 85 -24.42 17.86 13.00
N VAL A 86 -23.80 18.94 12.53
CA VAL A 86 -24.51 20.13 12.04
C VAL A 86 -25.26 19.84 10.72
N PHE A 87 -24.84 18.81 9.99
CA PHE A 87 -25.43 18.42 8.72
C PHE A 87 -26.55 17.39 8.91
N HIS A 88 -27.61 17.52 8.11
CA HIS A 88 -28.73 16.56 8.06
C HIS A 88 -28.38 15.22 7.39
N THR A 89 -27.11 14.94 7.11
CA THR A 89 -26.66 13.75 6.36
C THR A 89 -25.80 12.85 7.24
N ASP A 90 -25.95 11.53 7.10
CA ASP A 90 -25.11 10.53 7.76
C ASP A 90 -23.73 10.31 7.09
N ARG A 91 -23.45 11.07 6.03
CA ARG A 91 -22.19 10.97 5.29
C ARG A 91 -21.07 11.67 6.06
N TRP A 92 -19.88 11.08 6.02
CA TRP A 92 -18.66 11.74 6.48
C TRP A 92 -18.40 13.07 5.77
N VAL A 93 -18.22 14.14 6.54
CA VAL A 93 -17.80 15.46 6.05
C VAL A 93 -16.37 15.71 6.52
N ASN A 94 -15.52 16.20 5.62
CA ASN A 94 -14.15 16.54 5.96
C ASN A 94 -14.16 17.76 6.91
N PRO A 95 -13.61 17.65 8.13
CA PRO A 95 -13.67 18.73 9.09
C PRO A 95 -12.88 19.96 8.62
N SER A 96 -13.39 21.13 8.98
CA SER A 96 -12.68 22.38 8.72
C SER A 96 -11.44 22.54 9.61
N LEU A 97 -10.49 23.39 9.19
CA LEU A 97 -9.33 23.72 10.04
C LEU A 97 -9.75 24.31 11.38
N ASN A 98 -10.83 25.09 11.41
CA ASN A 98 -11.37 25.62 12.66
C ASN A 98 -11.81 24.45 13.56
N GLU A 99 -12.69 23.56 13.09
CA GLU A 99 -13.16 22.41 13.89
C GLU A 99 -12.02 21.56 14.47
N LEU A 100 -10.92 21.40 13.72
CA LEU A 100 -9.75 20.65 14.19
C LEU A 100 -8.90 21.39 15.23
N TYR A 101 -8.74 22.72 15.11
CA TYR A 101 -7.79 23.50 15.90
C TYR A 101 -8.41 24.55 16.83
N ASN A 102 -9.74 24.64 16.95
CA ASN A 102 -10.42 25.65 17.79
C ASN A 102 -10.00 25.64 19.27
N LEU A 103 -9.67 24.46 19.81
CA LEU A 103 -9.26 24.28 21.22
C LEU A 103 -7.74 24.36 21.43
N ARG A 104 -6.98 24.57 20.35
CA ARG A 104 -5.51 24.62 20.36
C ARG A 104 -5.02 26.07 20.44
N PRO A 105 -3.74 26.30 20.76
CA PRO A 105 -3.14 27.62 20.67
C PRO A 105 -3.33 28.21 19.27
N GLN A 106 -3.66 29.51 19.19
CA GLN A 106 -3.93 30.20 17.93
C GLN A 106 -2.74 30.12 16.96
N GLU A 107 -1.51 30.11 17.48
CA GLU A 107 -0.27 29.94 16.72
C GLU A 107 -0.30 28.67 15.86
N GLU A 108 -0.80 27.54 16.39
CA GLU A 108 -0.89 26.28 15.66
C GLU A 108 -1.87 26.38 14.48
N LEU A 109 -3.01 27.05 14.70
CA LEU A 109 -4.00 27.30 13.64
C LEU A 109 -3.46 28.24 12.56
N PHE A 110 -2.73 29.31 12.94
CA PHE A 110 -2.10 30.22 11.98
C PHE A 110 -1.03 29.51 11.16
N HIS A 111 -0.21 28.69 11.81
CA HIS A 111 0.82 27.89 11.15
C HIS A 111 0.21 26.88 10.17
N GLU A 112 -0.90 26.22 10.51
CA GLU A 112 -1.52 25.23 9.60
C GLU A 112 -2.27 25.90 8.44
N ARG A 113 -2.80 27.10 8.66
CA ARG A 113 -3.52 27.86 7.63
C ARG A 113 -2.59 28.55 6.64
N TYR A 114 -1.56 29.21 7.16
CA TYR A 114 -0.72 30.08 6.36
C TYR A 114 0.75 29.66 6.34
N GLY A 115 1.17 28.67 7.13
CA GLY A 115 2.58 28.29 7.26
C GLY A 115 3.21 27.94 5.93
N PHE A 116 2.48 27.32 5.01
CA PHE A 116 2.99 27.09 3.65
C PHE A 116 3.26 28.39 2.88
N GLN A 117 2.38 29.39 3.01
CA GLN A 117 2.53 30.67 2.34
C GLN A 117 3.64 31.53 2.97
N TRP A 118 3.81 31.47 4.29
CA TRP A 118 4.86 32.21 5.00
C TRP A 118 6.25 31.56 4.91
N TYR A 119 6.33 30.29 4.53
CA TYR A 119 7.59 29.56 4.40
C TYR A 119 8.31 29.82 3.06
N VAL A 120 7.59 30.34 2.06
CA VAL A 120 8.11 30.75 0.74
C VAL A 120 8.43 32.24 0.75
#